data_AF-A0AA43HR71-F1
#
_entry.id   AF-A0AA43HR71-F1
#
_cell.length_a   1.000
_cell.length_b   1.000
_cell.length_c   1.000
_cell.angle_alpha   90.00
_cell.angle_beta   90.00
_cell.angle_gamma   90.00
#
_symmetry.space_group_name_H-M   'P 1'
#
loop_
_entity.id
_entity.type
_entity.pdbx_description
1 polymer ?
#
loop_
_entity_poly.entity_id
_entity_poly.type
_entity_poly.pdbx_seq_one_letter_code
_entity_poly.pdbx_strand_id
1 'polypeptide(L)'
;MPSHARAVSLMTKIMYQCRPARTTTMARCRACQAPSPGGMECARCLTEELGGVIGNRGAAARWLDSFLKVQQDEAFVFVCAKRVEEIASAGRSLE
;
A
#
# COMPACT_ATOMS: atom_id res chain seq x y z
N MET A 1 9.60 5.29 25.32
CA MET A 1 9.57 5.73 23.90
C MET A 1 8.17 5.55 23.29
N PRO A 2 7.20 6.42 23.60
CA PRO A 2 5.84 6.31 23.06
C PRO A 2 5.72 6.72 21.57
N SER A 3 6.59 7.60 21.07
CA SER A 3 6.54 8.11 19.70
C SER A 3 6.94 7.07 18.64
N HIS A 4 7.98 6.28 18.90
CA HIS A 4 8.43 5.23 17.97
C HIS A 4 7.36 4.14 17.77
N ALA A 5 6.81 3.61 18.85
CA ALA A 5 5.76 2.58 18.79
C ALA A 5 4.50 3.11 18.06
N ARG A 6 4.13 4.39 18.30
CA ARG A 6 3.02 5.02 17.59
C ARG A 6 3.30 5.22 16.11
N ALA A 7 4.51 5.65 15.74
CA ALA A 7 4.91 5.78 14.34
C ALA A 7 4.84 4.44 13.61
N VAL A 8 5.39 3.37 14.19
CA VAL A 8 5.32 2.01 13.63
C VAL A 8 3.86 1.56 13.47
N SER A 9 3.01 1.77 14.49
CA SER A 9 1.59 1.43 14.41
C SER A 9 0.88 2.15 13.25
N LEU A 10 1.16 3.44 13.05
CA LEU A 10 0.61 4.22 11.95
C LEU A 10 1.14 3.74 10.59
N MET A 11 2.43 3.46 10.48
CA MET A 11 3.03 2.89 9.26
C MET A 11 2.34 1.56 8.88
N THR A 12 2.17 0.64 9.82
CA THR A 12 1.47 -0.63 9.58
C THR A 12 0.03 -0.42 9.11
N LYS A 13 -0.70 0.54 9.72
CA LYS A 13 -2.06 0.88 9.28
C LYS A 13 -2.06 1.47 7.86
N ILE A 14 -1.13 2.38 7.55
CA ILE A 14 -1.00 2.97 6.21
C ILE A 14 -0.77 1.87 5.17
N MET A 15 0.14 0.92 5.44
CA MET A 15 0.39 -0.22 4.55
C MET A 15 -0.89 -1.02 4.28
N TYR A 16 -1.66 -1.32 5.33
CA TYR A 16 -2.94 -2.02 5.21
C TYR A 16 -3.98 -1.24 4.37
N GLN A 17 -3.97 0.10 4.46
CA GLN A 17 -4.88 0.95 3.69
C GLN A 17 -4.46 1.17 2.23
N CYS A 18 -3.26 0.75 1.84
CA CYS A 18 -2.76 0.83 0.47
C CYS A 18 -3.06 -0.42 -0.37
N ARG A 19 -3.83 -1.38 0.16
CA ARG A 19 -4.17 -2.60 -0.56
C ARG A 19 -4.97 -2.29 -1.84
N PRO A 20 -4.81 -3.09 -2.91
CA PRO A 20 -5.52 -2.86 -4.16
C PRO A 20 -7.04 -2.86 -4.00
N ALA A 21 -7.72 -1.91 -4.63
CA ALA A 21 -9.18 -1.82 -4.61
C ALA A 21 -9.86 -3.06 -5.21
N ARG A 22 -9.22 -3.73 -6.19
CA ARG A 22 -9.75 -4.94 -6.83
C ARG A 22 -9.91 -6.14 -5.88
N THR A 23 -9.12 -6.18 -4.81
CA THR A 23 -9.10 -7.29 -3.84
C THR A 23 -9.65 -6.88 -2.47
N THR A 24 -10.22 -5.68 -2.36
CA THR A 24 -10.54 -5.09 -1.07
C THR A 24 -11.89 -4.39 -1.12
N THR A 25 -12.77 -4.67 -0.16
CA THR A 25 -14.02 -3.93 -0.02
C THR A 25 -13.74 -2.47 0.29
N MET A 26 -14.16 -1.58 -0.62
CA MET A 26 -13.99 -0.14 -0.49
C MET A 26 -15.23 0.50 0.12
N ALA A 27 -15.03 1.48 0.99
CA ALA A 27 -16.08 2.39 1.47
C ALA A 27 -15.52 3.80 1.64
N ARG A 28 -16.32 4.75 2.12
CA ARG A 28 -15.88 6.14 2.32
C ARG A 28 -15.04 6.27 3.59
N CYS A 29 -13.91 6.96 3.48
CA CYS A 29 -13.07 7.34 4.61
C CYS A 29 -13.86 8.20 5.61
N ARG A 30 -13.77 7.86 6.90
CA ARG A 30 -14.46 8.60 7.98
C ARG A 30 -14.03 10.06 8.09
N ALA A 31 -12.77 10.35 7.76
CA ALA A 31 -12.20 11.69 7.89
C ALA A 31 -12.39 12.57 6.65
N CYS A 32 -12.18 12.02 5.45
CA CYS A 32 -12.13 12.83 4.21
C CYS A 32 -13.08 12.36 3.10
N GLN A 33 -13.91 11.34 3.36
CA GLN A 33 -14.86 10.74 2.41
C GLN A 33 -14.27 10.11 1.13
N ALA A 34 -12.94 10.19 0.94
CA ALA A 34 -12.26 9.49 -0.15
C ALA A 34 -12.41 7.97 -0.05
N PRO A 35 -12.33 7.21 -1.16
CA PRO A 35 -12.35 5.76 -1.12
C PRO A 35 -11.25 5.19 -0.20
N SER A 36 -11.63 4.26 0.68
CA SER A 36 -10.75 3.66 1.68
C SER A 36 -11.15 2.20 1.97
N PRO A 37 -10.19 1.28 2.12
CA PRO A 37 -10.46 -0.08 2.57
C PRO A 37 -11.28 -0.15 3.86
N GLY A 38 -12.43 -0.83 3.79
CA GLY A 38 -13.31 -1.06 4.94
C GLY A 38 -13.91 0.20 5.57
N GLY A 39 -13.83 1.36 4.91
CA GLY A 39 -14.38 2.62 5.43
C GLY A 39 -13.63 3.15 6.66
N MET A 40 -12.37 2.78 6.80
CA MET A 40 -11.45 3.32 7.81
C MET A 40 -10.79 4.60 7.30
N GLU A 41 -9.99 5.25 8.15
CA GLU A 41 -9.12 6.36 7.74
C GLU A 41 -8.23 5.92 6.58
N CYS A 42 -8.25 6.68 5.48
CA CYS A 42 -7.45 6.35 4.30
C CYS A 42 -5.96 6.58 4.55
N ALA A 43 -5.12 6.00 3.69
CA ALA A 43 -3.67 6.15 3.75
C ALA A 43 -3.22 7.62 3.87
N ARG A 44 -3.86 8.54 3.14
CA ARG A 44 -3.55 9.98 3.21
C ARG A 44 -3.79 10.56 4.61
N CYS A 45 -4.96 10.29 5.20
CA CYS A 45 -5.29 10.82 6.54
C CYS A 45 -4.36 10.26 7.62
N LEU A 46 -4.02 8.97 7.53
CA LEU A 46 -3.08 8.33 8.45
C LEU A 46 -1.65 8.87 8.28
N THR A 47 -1.24 9.19 7.05
CA THR A 47 0.07 9.82 6.77
C THR A 47 0.17 11.23 7.34
N GLU A 48 -0.91 12.02 7.30
CA GLU A 48 -0.96 13.32 7.98
C GLU A 48 -0.80 13.17 9.51
N GLU A 49 -1.47 12.17 10.11
CA GLU A 49 -1.30 11.86 11.53
C GLU A 49 0.14 11.43 11.84
N LEU A 50 0.74 10.55 11.03
CA LEU A 50 2.13 10.13 11.16
C LEU A 50 3.08 11.33 11.11
N GLY A 51 2.87 12.24 10.16
CA GLY A 51 3.63 13.48 10.03
C GLY A 51 3.57 14.35 11.30
N GLY A 52 2.40 14.41 11.94
CA GLY A 52 2.24 15.07 13.25
C GLY A 52 3.00 14.34 14.38
N VAL A 53 2.93 13.00 14.43
CA VAL A 53 3.61 12.19 15.45
C VAL A 53 5.13 12.29 15.38
N ILE A 54 5.70 12.35 14.17
CA ILE A 54 7.15 12.44 13.97
C ILE A 54 7.66 13.88 13.82
N GLY A 55 6.77 14.87 13.86
CA GLY A 55 7.12 16.29 13.66
C GLY A 55 7.63 16.63 12.24
N ASN A 56 7.36 15.76 11.25
CA ASN A 56 7.84 15.93 9.88
C ASN A 56 6.87 15.32 8.86
N ARG A 57 5.95 16.16 8.33
CA ARG A 57 4.98 15.74 7.32
C ARG A 57 5.64 15.33 5.99
N GLY A 58 6.73 15.99 5.60
CA GLY A 58 7.45 15.68 4.37
C GLY A 58 8.09 14.29 4.41
N ALA A 59 8.64 13.88 5.55
CA ALA A 59 9.18 12.55 5.74
C ALA A 59 8.07 11.47 5.67
N ALA A 60 6.92 11.72 6.29
CA ALA A 60 5.79 10.79 6.25
C ALA A 60 5.24 10.63 4.81
N ALA A 61 5.08 11.73 4.07
CA ALA A 61 4.63 11.71 2.67
C ALA A 61 5.62 10.96 1.77
N ARG A 62 6.92 11.27 1.87
CA ARG A 62 7.96 10.57 1.11
C ARG A 62 8.01 9.07 1.41
N TRP A 63 7.76 8.68 2.66
CA TRP A 63 7.70 7.28 3.03
C TRP A 63 6.51 6.57 2.38
N LEU A 64 5.31 7.17 2.39
CA LEU A 64 4.14 6.64 1.69
C LEU A 64 4.42 6.47 0.19
N ASP A 65 4.98 7.50 -0.47
CA ASP A 65 5.30 7.43 -1.90
C ASP A 65 6.29 6.30 -2.21
N SER A 66 7.29 6.12 -1.35
CA SER A 66 8.27 5.02 -1.50
C SER A 66 7.61 3.65 -1.34
N PHE A 67 6.69 3.51 -0.37
CA PHE A 67 5.95 2.27 -0.18
C PHE A 67 5.04 1.94 -1.37
N LEU A 68 4.35 2.93 -1.94
CA LEU A 68 3.51 2.74 -3.12
C LEU A 68 4.34 2.31 -4.34
N LYS A 69 5.54 2.85 -4.51
CA LYS A 69 6.47 2.41 -5.57
C LYS A 69 6.88 0.95 -5.39
N VAL A 70 7.24 0.54 -4.16
CA VAL A 70 7.56 -0.87 -3.87
C VAL A 70 6.40 -1.79 -4.21
N GLN A 71 5.16 -1.42 -3.89
CA GLN A 71 3.96 -2.19 -4.26
C GLN A 71 3.75 -2.28 -5.77
N GLN A 72 4.02 -1.20 -6.50
CA GLN A 72 3.96 -1.18 -7.96
C GLN A 72 5.02 -2.08 -8.59
N ASP A 73 6.25 -1.99 -8.11
CA ASP A 73 7.39 -2.79 -8.58
C ASP A 73 7.15 -4.28 -8.29
N GLU A 74 6.65 -4.62 -7.10
CA GLU A 74 6.27 -5.99 -6.72
C GLU A 74 5.19 -6.55 -7.66
N ALA A 75 4.15 -5.77 -7.96
CA ALA A 75 3.12 -6.18 -8.92
C ALA A 75 3.71 -6.44 -10.32
N PHE A 76 4.68 -5.63 -10.76
CA PHE A 76 5.35 -5.80 -12.05
C PHE A 76 6.24 -7.06 -12.07
N VAL A 77 6.92 -7.37 -10.97
CA VAL A 77 7.69 -8.61 -10.81
C VAL A 77 6.75 -9.83 -11.00
N PHE A 78 5.55 -9.81 -10.41
CA PHE A 78 4.59 -10.91 -10.59
C PHE A 78 4.07 -11.03 -12.03
N VAL A 79 3.88 -9.91 -12.75
CA VAL A 79 3.53 -9.94 -14.17
C VAL A 79 4.66 -10.59 -14.99
N CYS A 80 5.91 -10.23 -14.71
CA CYS A 80 7.06 -10.84 -15.38
C CYS A 80 7.15 -12.35 -15.10
N ALA A 81 6.96 -12.76 -13.84
CA ALA A 81 6.96 -14.18 -13.46
C ALA A 81 5.88 -14.99 -14.21
N LYS A 82 4.64 -14.48 -14.24
CA LYS A 82 3.52 -15.09 -14.97
C LYS A 82 3.83 -15.28 -16.46
N ARG A 83 4.46 -14.29 -17.09
CA ARG A 83 4.86 -14.39 -18.51
C ARG A 83 5.87 -15.52 -18.75
N VAL A 84 6.81 -15.74 -17.84
CA VAL A 84 7.77 -16.85 -17.93
C VAL A 84 7.06 -18.21 -17.82
N GLU A 85 6.10 -18.34 -16.90
CA GLU A 85 5.30 -19.56 -16.73
C GLU A 85 4.45 -19.87 -17.98
N GLU A 86 3.84 -18.86 -18.59
CA GLU A 86 3.05 -18.98 -19.82
C GLU A 86 3.92 -19.43 -21.01
N ILE A 87 5.11 -18.85 -21.18
CA ILE A 87 6.06 -19.28 -22.24
C ILE A 87 6.50 -20.74 -22.01
N ALA A 88 6.83 -21.09 -20.77
CA ALA A 88 7.29 -22.43 -20.43
C ALA A 88 6.18 -23.49 -20.62
N SER A 89 4.91 -23.14 -20.34
CA SER A 89 3.77 -24.03 -20.55
C SER A 89 3.38 -24.16 -22.02
N ALA A 90 3.49 -23.10 -22.81
CA ALA A 90 3.28 -23.15 -24.26
C ALA A 90 4.32 -24.06 -24.96
N GLY A 91 5.59 -24.02 -24.53
CA GLY A 91 6.64 -24.88 -25.06
C GLY A 91 6.45 -26.38 -24.76
N ARG A 92 5.79 -26.71 -23.65
CA ARG A 92 5.50 -28.11 -23.24
C ARG A 92 4.26 -28.71 -23.91
N SER A 93 3.43 -27.90 -24.57
CA SER A 93 2.19 -28.37 -25.20
C SER A 93 2.39 -28.84 -26.66
N LEU A 94 3.63 -28.79 -27.16
CA LEU A 94 4.03 -29.15 -28.53
C LEU A 94 4.89 -30.44 -28.59
N GLU A 95 5.04 -31.15 -27.47
CA GLU A 95 5.71 -32.45 -27.38
C GLU A 95 4.71 -33.59 -27.17
#